data_AF-A0A415P879-F1
#
_entry.id   AF-A0A415P879-F1
#
_cell.length_a   1.000
_cell.length_b   1.000
_cell.length_c   1.000
_cell.angle_alpha   90.00
_cell.angle_beta   90.00
_cell.angle_gamma   90.00
#
_symmetry.space_group_name_H-M   'P 1'
#
loop_
_entity.id
_entity.type
_entity.pdbx_description
1 polymer ?
#
loop_
_entity_poly.entity_id
_entity_poly.type
_entity_poly.pdbx_seq_one_letter_code
_entity_poly.pdbx_strand_id
1 'polypeptide(L)'
;MDMKEKENLEIAEDFDVEERQQVIFEKGIHELFIGFEKQKDLLSEHAYSQLKELLLKAPSSIHSNTYIEVMYMLGKYYDLKENRNGARYCAMRMLQMKEQQEKTHKKGMRNIEAVAFEFSLSMNGFLHKYTDFLEQVYHSIRMKLLIVSGLLLFVAFMILRIFAKVDPIIAFLEAFLLSGLNYYIQGRKMPSMFRKNQLRAIEQYVDSELQDFDARYVKL
;
A
#
# COMPACT_ATOMS: atom_id res chain seq x y z
N MET A 1 -28.09 -36.83 13.08
CA MET A 1 -27.29 -35.74 12.52
C MET A 1 -25.97 -36.32 12.08
N ASP A 2 -25.74 -36.34 10.78
CA ASP A 2 -24.54 -36.90 10.14
C ASP A 2 -23.30 -36.05 10.48
N MET A 3 -22.10 -36.64 10.45
CA MET A 3 -20.85 -35.96 10.80
C MET A 3 -20.60 -34.74 9.91
N LYS A 4 -20.97 -34.82 8.63
CA LYS A 4 -20.95 -33.70 7.67
C LYS A 4 -21.94 -32.59 8.01
N GLU A 5 -23.07 -32.95 8.60
CA GLU A 5 -24.14 -32.00 8.94
C GLU A 5 -23.74 -31.15 10.15
N LYS A 6 -22.99 -31.75 11.10
CA LYS A 6 -22.35 -31.04 12.21
C LYS A 6 -21.24 -30.11 11.75
N GLU A 7 -20.33 -30.60 10.90
CA GLU A 7 -19.22 -29.80 10.36
C GLU A 7 -19.74 -28.59 9.56
N ASN A 8 -20.78 -28.78 8.74
CA ASN A 8 -21.41 -27.67 8.01
C ASN A 8 -22.14 -26.68 8.94
N LEU A 9 -22.71 -27.13 10.05
CA LEU A 9 -23.32 -26.24 11.04
C LEU A 9 -22.26 -25.42 11.79
N GLU A 10 -21.17 -26.06 12.22
CA GLU A 10 -20.05 -25.38 12.89
C GLU A 10 -19.41 -24.33 11.96
N ILE A 11 -19.19 -24.65 10.68
CA ILE A 11 -18.68 -23.70 9.69
C ILE A 11 -19.65 -22.53 9.48
N ALA A 12 -20.95 -22.79 9.44
CA ALA A 12 -21.95 -21.74 9.26
C ALA A 12 -22.07 -20.82 10.49
N GLU A 13 -21.95 -21.39 11.70
CA GLU A 13 -21.94 -20.63 12.96
C GLU A 13 -20.67 -19.77 13.06
N ASP A 14 -19.49 -20.30 12.72
CA ASP A 14 -18.23 -19.56 12.71
C ASP A 14 -18.25 -18.39 11.71
N PHE A 15 -18.82 -18.61 10.52
CA PHE A 15 -18.98 -17.56 9.50
C PHE A 15 -19.90 -16.41 9.99
N ASP A 16 -21.03 -16.75 10.60
CA ASP A 16 -21.99 -15.77 11.18
C ASP A 16 -21.39 -15.01 12.38
N VAL A 17 -20.46 -15.61 13.13
CA VAL A 17 -19.72 -14.92 14.20
C VAL A 17 -18.70 -13.94 13.62
N GLU A 18 -17.95 -14.34 12.59
CA GLU A 18 -16.91 -13.51 11.96
C GLU A 18 -17.51 -12.28 11.25
N GLU A 19 -18.59 -12.46 10.49
CA GLU A 19 -19.32 -11.37 9.82
C GLU A 19 -19.88 -10.37 10.85
N ARG A 20 -20.45 -10.87 11.97
CA ARG A 20 -20.91 -10.00 13.06
C ARG A 20 -19.77 -9.21 13.71
N GLN A 21 -18.61 -9.83 13.93
CA GLN A 21 -17.44 -9.14 14.47
C GLN A 21 -16.94 -8.04 13.52
N GLN A 22 -16.93 -8.31 12.21
CA GLN A 22 -16.57 -7.33 11.20
C GLN A 22 -17.53 -6.13 11.25
N VAL A 23 -18.84 -6.36 11.20
CA VAL A 23 -19.83 -5.27 11.25
C VAL A 23 -19.71 -4.43 12.53
N ILE A 24 -19.52 -5.05 13.69
CA ILE A 24 -19.35 -4.34 14.97
C ILE A 24 -18.08 -3.50 14.95
N PHE A 25 -16.96 -4.08 14.51
CA PHE A 25 -15.68 -3.39 14.42
C PHE A 25 -15.75 -2.18 13.48
N GLU A 26 -16.24 -2.38 12.26
CA GLU A 26 -16.31 -1.32 11.25
C GLU A 26 -17.23 -0.19 11.67
N LYS A 27 -18.38 -0.52 12.28
CA LYS A 27 -19.28 0.48 12.85
C LYS A 27 -18.59 1.30 13.94
N GLY A 28 -17.85 0.65 14.83
CA GLY A 28 -17.09 1.34 15.88
C GLY A 28 -16.02 2.29 15.33
N ILE A 29 -15.28 1.86 14.29
CA ILE A 29 -14.31 2.72 13.60
C ILE A 29 -15.01 3.91 12.93
N HIS A 30 -16.10 3.65 12.21
CA HIS A 30 -16.82 4.69 11.48
C HIS A 30 -17.46 5.74 12.40
N GLU A 31 -18.00 5.31 13.56
CA GLU A 31 -18.52 6.23 14.58
C GLU A 31 -17.43 7.15 15.15
N LEU A 32 -16.24 6.60 15.45
CA LEU A 32 -15.08 7.40 15.84
C LEU A 32 -14.66 8.37 14.73
N PHE A 33 -14.67 7.90 13.48
CA PHE A 33 -14.31 8.68 12.30
C PHE A 33 -15.24 9.90 12.12
N ILE A 34 -16.55 9.72 12.23
CA ILE A 34 -17.52 10.82 12.20
C ILE A 34 -17.24 11.84 13.31
N GLY A 35 -16.93 11.36 14.52
CA GLY A 35 -16.56 12.23 15.65
C GLY A 35 -15.29 13.04 15.36
N PHE A 36 -14.29 12.40 14.77
CA PHE A 36 -13.02 12.99 14.36
C PHE A 36 -13.20 14.07 13.27
N GLU A 37 -14.02 13.81 12.24
CA GLU A 37 -14.31 14.81 11.20
C GLU A 37 -15.05 16.03 11.76
N LYS A 38 -16.02 15.81 12.67
CA LYS A 38 -16.72 16.90 13.37
C LYS A 38 -15.78 17.78 14.18
N GLN A 39 -14.68 17.22 14.67
CA GLN A 39 -13.62 17.93 15.38
C GLN A 39 -12.54 18.51 14.45
N LYS A 40 -12.83 18.63 13.14
CA LYS A 40 -11.92 19.18 12.12
C LYS A 40 -10.61 18.39 12.03
N ASP A 41 -10.72 17.07 11.95
CA ASP A 41 -9.60 16.13 11.84
C ASP A 41 -8.64 16.17 13.03
N LEU A 42 -9.16 16.46 14.22
CA LEU A 42 -8.42 16.42 15.47
C LEU A 42 -8.83 15.19 16.27
N LEU A 43 -7.91 14.23 16.41
CA LEU A 43 -8.14 13.05 17.23
C LEU A 43 -7.72 13.36 18.68
N SER A 44 -8.70 13.47 19.58
CA SER A 44 -8.43 13.63 21.02
C SER A 44 -7.70 12.42 21.59
N GLU A 45 -6.97 12.59 22.70
CA GLU A 45 -6.26 11.47 23.37
C GLU A 45 -7.20 10.34 23.78
N HIS A 46 -8.43 10.67 24.17
CA HIS A 46 -9.44 9.69 24.52
C HIS A 46 -9.88 8.87 23.30
N ALA A 47 -10.22 9.55 22.20
CA ALA A 47 -10.61 8.89 20.95
C ALA A 47 -9.45 8.08 20.35
N TYR A 48 -8.22 8.56 20.48
CA TYR A 48 -7.02 7.83 20.08
C TYR A 48 -6.83 6.54 20.92
N SER A 49 -7.04 6.60 22.23
CA SER A 49 -6.99 5.43 23.10
C SER A 49 -8.07 4.41 22.74
N GLN A 50 -9.31 4.87 22.51
CA GLN A 50 -10.41 4.02 22.04
C GLN A 50 -10.11 3.37 20.68
N LEU A 51 -9.53 4.13 19.74
CA LEU A 51 -9.12 3.61 18.45
C LEU A 51 -8.13 2.46 18.61
N LYS A 52 -7.09 2.64 19.44
CA LYS A 52 -6.11 1.57 19.70
C LYS A 52 -6.74 0.30 20.27
N GLU A 53 -7.66 0.44 21.22
CA GLU A 53 -8.38 -0.71 21.77
C GLU A 53 -9.22 -1.45 20.72
N LEU A 54 -9.81 -0.71 19.76
CA LEU A 54 -10.51 -1.34 18.64
C LEU A 54 -9.55 -2.09 17.73
N LEU A 55 -8.38 -1.52 17.39
CA LEU A 55 -7.40 -2.17 16.50
C LEU A 55 -6.96 -3.55 17.01
N LEU A 56 -6.84 -3.72 18.33
CA LEU A 56 -6.52 -5.00 18.95
C LEU A 56 -7.58 -6.09 18.69
N LYS A 57 -8.82 -5.67 18.46
CA LYS A 57 -9.99 -6.52 18.20
C LYS A 57 -10.33 -6.62 16.71
N ALA A 58 -9.42 -6.21 15.83
CA ALA A 58 -9.71 -6.20 14.40
C ALA A 58 -9.97 -7.63 13.86
N PRO A 59 -11.05 -7.82 13.10
CA PRO A 59 -11.46 -9.11 12.53
C PRO A 59 -10.47 -9.59 11.44
N SER A 60 -10.66 -10.80 10.92
CA SER A 60 -9.74 -11.32 9.89
C SER A 60 -9.86 -10.55 8.56
N SER A 61 -11.05 -10.05 8.22
CA SER A 61 -11.37 -9.25 7.04
C SER A 61 -12.07 -7.94 7.40
N ILE A 62 -11.78 -6.89 6.62
CA ILE A 62 -12.43 -5.57 6.75
C ILE A 62 -12.66 -4.94 5.37
N HIS A 63 -13.58 -3.98 5.29
CA HIS A 63 -13.75 -3.17 4.10
C HIS A 63 -12.63 -2.12 3.94
N SER A 64 -12.33 -1.77 2.69
CA SER A 64 -11.27 -0.82 2.35
C SER A 64 -11.47 0.59 2.92
N ASN A 65 -12.72 1.06 3.05
CA ASN A 65 -13.03 2.35 3.67
C ASN A 65 -12.61 2.37 5.14
N THR A 66 -12.91 1.32 5.91
CA THR A 66 -12.51 1.21 7.33
C THR A 66 -11.00 1.30 7.49
N TYR A 67 -10.25 0.59 6.63
CA TYR A 67 -8.78 0.69 6.65
C TYR A 67 -8.28 2.10 6.35
N ILE A 68 -8.90 2.79 5.37
CA ILE A 68 -8.57 4.18 5.02
C ILE A 68 -8.89 5.14 6.18
N GLU A 69 -10.03 4.98 6.84
CA GLU A 69 -10.45 5.78 8.00
C GLU A 69 -9.44 5.63 9.16
N VAL A 70 -9.05 4.39 9.50
CA VAL A 70 -8.02 4.11 10.52
C VAL A 70 -6.70 4.82 10.17
N MET A 71 -6.22 4.62 8.95
CA MET A 71 -4.95 5.21 8.51
C MET A 71 -5.02 6.74 8.51
N TYR A 72 -6.15 7.33 8.11
CA TYR A 72 -6.31 8.79 8.11
C TYR A 72 -6.31 9.36 9.54
N MET A 73 -7.11 8.79 10.45
CA MET A 73 -7.18 9.25 11.84
C MET A 73 -5.81 9.19 12.53
N LEU A 74 -5.11 8.06 12.42
CA LEU A 74 -3.78 7.89 13.01
C LEU A 74 -2.74 8.77 12.32
N GLY A 75 -2.80 8.88 10.99
CA GLY A 75 -1.91 9.76 10.24
C GLY A 75 -2.01 11.22 10.67
N LYS A 76 -3.24 11.69 10.92
CA LYS A 76 -3.52 13.04 11.42
C LYS A 76 -3.10 13.22 12.88
N TYR A 77 -3.29 12.21 13.73
CA TYR A 77 -2.77 12.21 15.09
C TYR A 77 -1.23 12.30 15.11
N TYR A 78 -0.54 11.50 14.30
CA TYR A 78 0.92 11.56 14.18
C TYR A 78 1.42 12.90 13.64
N ASP A 79 0.73 13.50 12.66
CA ASP A 79 1.04 14.84 12.15
C ASP A 79 0.94 15.90 13.26
N LEU A 80 -0.09 15.82 14.10
CA LEU A 80 -0.28 16.70 15.27
C LEU A 80 0.83 16.52 16.32
N LYS A 81 1.30 15.30 16.53
CA LYS A 81 2.42 14.97 17.44
C LYS A 81 3.79 15.20 16.83
N GLU A 82 3.87 15.86 15.67
CA GLU A 82 5.09 16.11 14.90
C GLU A 82 5.85 14.84 14.45
N ASN A 83 5.20 13.67 14.55
CA ASN A 83 5.70 12.41 14.05
C ASN A 83 5.45 12.28 12.54
N ARG A 84 6.26 13.01 11.76
CA ARG A 84 6.15 13.05 10.29
C ARG A 84 6.34 11.69 9.63
N ASN A 85 7.14 10.80 10.23
CA ASN A 85 7.37 9.46 9.70
C ASN A 85 6.15 8.55 9.89
N GLY A 86 5.50 8.60 11.07
CA GLY A 86 4.23 7.91 11.31
C GLY A 86 3.12 8.43 10.39
N ALA A 87 3.00 9.75 10.23
CA ALA A 87 2.05 10.35 9.30
C ALA A 87 2.30 9.90 7.85
N ARG A 88 3.57 9.86 7.42
CA ARG A 88 3.96 9.35 6.09
C ARG A 88 3.64 7.87 5.92
N TYR A 89 3.84 7.04 6.95
CA TYR A 89 3.48 5.62 6.94
C TYR A 89 2.00 5.45 6.56
N CYS A 90 1.12 6.11 7.31
CA CYS A 90 -0.32 6.11 7.07
C CYS A 90 -0.69 6.61 5.67
N ALA A 91 -0.11 7.73 5.23
CA ALA A 91 -0.37 8.28 3.91
C ALA A 91 0.06 7.33 2.77
N MET A 92 1.19 6.64 2.92
CA MET A 92 1.66 5.66 1.94
C MET A 92 0.75 4.44 1.86
N ARG A 93 0.16 4.00 2.99
CA ARG A 93 -0.85 2.93 3.03
C ARG A 93 -2.16 3.34 2.37
N MET A 94 -2.65 4.54 2.68
CA MET A 94 -3.82 5.13 2.02
C MET A 94 -3.61 5.26 0.50
N LEU A 95 -2.43 5.72 0.06
CA LEU A 95 -2.10 5.82 -1.37
C LEU A 95 -2.12 4.43 -2.03
N GLN A 96 -1.63 3.40 -1.34
CA GLN A 96 -1.68 2.03 -1.85
C GLN A 96 -3.13 1.56 -2.07
N MET A 97 -4.05 1.87 -1.15
CA MET A 97 -5.49 1.59 -1.32
C MET A 97 -6.10 2.36 -2.48
N LYS A 98 -5.84 3.67 -2.57
CA LYS A 98 -6.33 4.51 -3.67
C LYS A 98 -5.91 3.96 -5.02
N GLU A 99 -4.62 3.63 -5.17
CA GLU A 99 -4.12 3.09 -6.43
C GLU A 99 -4.67 1.69 -6.76
N GLN A 100 -5.09 0.89 -5.78
CA GLN A 100 -5.72 -0.40 -6.01
C GLN A 100 -7.15 -0.25 -6.51
N GLN A 101 -7.91 0.70 -5.96
CA GLN A 101 -9.25 1.05 -6.44
C GLN A 101 -9.22 1.58 -7.88
N GLU A 102 -8.23 2.41 -8.22
CA GLU A 102 -8.08 2.98 -9.56
C GLU A 102 -7.53 2.00 -10.60
N LYS A 103 -6.75 0.98 -10.19
CA LYS A 103 -6.02 0.09 -11.11
C LYS A 103 -6.35 -1.38 -10.85
N THR A 104 -7.21 -1.93 -11.71
CA THR A 104 -7.65 -3.34 -11.69
C THR A 104 -6.52 -4.38 -11.72
N HIS A 105 -5.32 -4.03 -12.19
CA HIS A 105 -4.18 -4.95 -12.29
C HIS A 105 -3.24 -4.95 -11.06
N LYS A 106 -3.48 -4.11 -10.06
CA LYS A 106 -2.66 -4.11 -8.84
C LYS A 106 -3.15 -5.19 -7.89
N LYS A 107 -2.21 -5.99 -7.37
CA LYS A 107 -2.51 -7.02 -6.38
C LYS A 107 -3.10 -6.36 -5.13
N GLY A 108 -4.32 -6.77 -4.75
CA GLY A 108 -5.02 -6.30 -3.56
C GLY A 108 -4.24 -6.57 -2.26
N MET A 109 -4.53 -5.79 -1.23
CA MET A 109 -4.18 -6.17 0.14
C MET A 109 -4.93 -7.47 0.53
N ARG A 110 -4.38 -8.21 1.48
CA ARG A 110 -5.00 -9.44 1.97
C ARG A 110 -6.15 -9.08 2.88
N ASN A 111 -7.23 -9.85 2.78
CA ASN A 111 -8.39 -9.74 3.66
C ASN A 111 -8.94 -8.31 3.76
N ILE A 112 -8.77 -7.50 2.70
CA ILE A 112 -9.47 -6.23 2.55
C ILE A 112 -10.48 -6.41 1.43
N GLU A 113 -11.74 -6.26 1.79
CA GLU A 113 -12.85 -6.27 0.85
C GLU A 113 -12.93 -4.91 0.16
N ALA A 114 -12.81 -4.94 -1.16
CA ALA A 114 -12.76 -3.73 -1.97
C ALA A 114 -14.18 -3.14 -2.08
N VAL A 115 -14.37 -1.99 -1.46
CA VAL A 115 -15.59 -1.19 -1.58
C VAL A 115 -15.24 0.13 -2.27
N ALA A 116 -16.15 0.64 -3.10
CA ALA A 116 -16.00 1.96 -3.68
C ALA A 116 -15.97 3.01 -2.55
N PHE A 117 -14.89 3.78 -2.48
CA PHE A 117 -14.71 4.82 -1.48
C PHE A 117 -14.16 6.06 -2.15
N GLU A 118 -14.77 7.21 -1.86
CA GLU A 118 -14.33 8.50 -2.38
C GLU A 118 -13.48 9.21 -1.33
N PHE A 119 -12.23 9.50 -1.68
CA PHE A 119 -11.35 10.27 -0.81
C PHE A 119 -11.85 11.71 -0.72
N SER A 120 -12.10 12.18 0.50
CA SER A 120 -12.46 13.57 0.76
C SER A 120 -11.33 14.53 0.37
N LEU A 121 -11.66 15.83 0.25
CA LEU A 121 -10.66 16.86 -0.05
C LEU A 121 -9.53 16.91 1.01
N SER A 122 -9.87 16.73 2.29
CA SER A 122 -8.89 16.73 3.38
C SER A 122 -7.97 15.50 3.32
N MET A 123 -8.52 14.32 3.05
CA MET A 123 -7.72 13.10 2.82
C MET A 123 -6.79 13.25 1.62
N ASN A 124 -7.27 13.81 0.50
CA ASN A 124 -6.42 14.06 -0.67
C ASN A 124 -5.31 15.07 -0.36
N GLY A 125 -5.61 16.13 0.39
CA GLY A 125 -4.61 17.09 0.86
C GLY A 125 -3.54 16.45 1.75
N PHE A 126 -3.94 15.55 2.65
CA PHE A 126 -3.03 14.78 3.49
C PHE A 126 -2.14 13.83 2.67
N LEU A 127 -2.73 13.10 1.72
CA LEU A 127 -1.99 12.25 0.79
C LEU A 127 -0.93 13.05 0.02
N HIS A 128 -1.33 14.15 -0.60
CA HIS A 128 -0.44 15.02 -1.38
C HIS A 128 0.73 15.51 -0.51
N LYS A 129 0.43 16.08 0.67
CA LYS A 129 1.45 16.55 1.63
C LYS A 129 2.54 15.51 1.93
N TYR A 130 2.15 14.24 2.07
CA TYR A 130 3.05 13.19 2.54
C TYR A 130 3.59 12.26 1.45
N THR A 131 3.03 12.27 0.23
CA THR A 131 3.37 11.29 -0.81
C THR A 131 3.81 11.87 -2.15
N ASP A 132 3.71 13.19 -2.37
CA ASP A 132 4.17 13.86 -3.61
C ASP A 132 5.61 13.54 -4.00
N PHE A 133 6.48 13.38 -3.00
CA PHE A 133 7.88 13.04 -3.23
C PHE A 133 8.04 11.73 -4.01
N LEU A 134 7.07 10.80 -3.91
CA LEU A 134 7.11 9.53 -4.63
C LEU A 134 7.07 9.74 -6.14
N GLU A 135 6.28 10.70 -6.63
CA GLU A 135 6.21 10.98 -8.06
C GLU A 135 7.56 11.50 -8.58
N GLN A 136 8.17 12.42 -7.85
CA GLN A 136 9.50 12.94 -8.17
C GLN A 136 10.57 11.84 -8.16
N VAL A 137 10.53 10.96 -7.15
CA VAL A 137 11.46 9.83 -7.06
C VAL A 137 11.22 8.83 -8.19
N TYR A 138 9.97 8.50 -8.52
CA TYR A 138 9.66 7.58 -9.62
C TYR A 138 10.08 8.15 -10.97
N HIS A 139 9.91 9.46 -11.18
CA HIS A 139 10.45 10.14 -12.35
C HIS A 139 11.99 10.05 -12.39
N SER A 140 12.67 10.32 -11.28
CA SER A 140 14.14 10.19 -11.17
C SER A 140 14.62 8.75 -11.45
N ILE A 141 13.92 7.74 -10.93
CA ILE A 141 14.21 6.32 -11.18
C ILE A 141 14.11 6.02 -12.67
N ARG A 142 13.03 6.47 -13.35
CA ARG A 142 12.86 6.24 -14.79
C ARG A 142 13.96 6.88 -15.62
N MET A 143 14.34 8.13 -15.31
CA MET A 143 15.40 8.83 -16.02
C MET A 143 16.76 8.15 -15.85
N LYS A 144 17.11 7.77 -14.61
CA LYS A 144 18.36 7.02 -14.34
C LYS A 144 18.35 5.66 -15.04
N LEU A 145 17.21 4.99 -15.07
CA LEU A 145 17.07 3.70 -15.74
C LEU A 145 17.23 3.82 -17.26
N LEU A 146 16.73 4.89 -17.88
CA LEU A 146 16.97 5.18 -19.31
C LEU A 146 18.46 5.31 -19.60
N ILE A 147 19.21 6.06 -18.77
CA ILE A 147 20.66 6.23 -18.95
C ILE A 147 21.39 4.89 -18.83
N VAL A 148 21.09 4.10 -17.79
CA VAL A 148 21.70 2.78 -17.58
C VAL A 148 21.37 1.83 -18.73
N SER A 149 20.13 1.83 -19.21
CA SER A 149 19.69 0.98 -20.33
C SER A 149 20.37 1.40 -21.63
N GLY A 150 20.53 2.70 -21.88
CA GLY A 150 21.27 3.21 -23.03
C GLY A 150 22.74 2.80 -23.01
N LEU A 151 23.40 2.88 -21.85
CA LEU A 151 24.77 2.40 -21.68
C LEU A 151 24.87 0.88 -21.91
N LEU A 152 23.91 0.11 -21.38
CA LEU A 152 23.85 -1.34 -21.59
C LEU A 152 23.70 -1.69 -23.07
N LEU A 153 22.85 -0.97 -23.80
CA LEU A 153 22.68 -1.14 -25.25
C LEU A 153 24.01 -0.92 -25.97
N PHE A 154 24.68 0.19 -25.68
CA PHE A 154 25.96 0.52 -26.30
C PHE A 154 27.03 -0.54 -26.04
N VAL A 155 27.19 -0.96 -24.77
CA VAL A 155 28.19 -1.97 -24.39
C VAL A 155 27.87 -3.33 -25.01
N ALA A 156 26.61 -3.77 -24.97
CA ALA A 156 26.20 -5.05 -25.57
C ALA A 156 26.43 -5.05 -27.08
N PHE A 157 26.07 -3.97 -27.77
CA PHE A 157 26.31 -3.82 -29.20
C PHE A 157 27.80 -3.89 -29.54
N MET A 158 28.65 -3.18 -28.78
CA MET A 158 30.10 -3.21 -28.98
C MET A 158 30.68 -4.61 -28.77
N ILE A 159 30.20 -5.35 -27.77
CA ILE A 159 30.63 -6.73 -27.54
C ILE A 159 30.27 -7.62 -28.74
N LEU A 160 29.01 -7.58 -29.19
CA LEU A 160 28.54 -8.38 -30.32
C LEU A 160 29.27 -8.03 -31.61
N ARG A 161 29.54 -6.75 -31.84
CA ARG A 161 30.18 -6.27 -33.07
C ARG A 161 31.67 -6.58 -33.13
N ILE A 162 32.40 -6.40 -32.03
CA ILE A 162 33.87 -6.52 -31.98
C ILE A 162 34.29 -7.97 -31.75
N PHE A 163 33.71 -8.62 -30.73
CA PHE A 163 34.16 -9.95 -30.30
C PHE A 163 33.43 -11.08 -31.03
N ALA A 164 32.10 -11.00 -31.11
CA ALA A 164 31.30 -12.03 -31.78
C ALA A 164 31.20 -11.84 -33.30
N LYS A 165 31.63 -10.68 -33.81
CA LYS A 165 31.64 -10.32 -35.25
C LYS A 165 30.27 -10.52 -35.93
N VAL A 166 29.19 -10.32 -35.17
CA VAL A 166 27.82 -10.40 -35.68
C VAL A 166 27.57 -9.25 -36.66
N ASP A 167 26.69 -9.49 -37.63
CA ASP A 167 26.22 -8.45 -38.56
C ASP A 167 25.71 -7.21 -37.79
N PRO A 168 26.00 -5.97 -38.23
CA PRO A 168 25.62 -4.77 -37.50
C PRO A 168 24.12 -4.64 -37.21
N ILE A 169 23.26 -5.08 -38.13
CA ILE A 169 21.80 -4.99 -37.96
C ILE A 169 21.35 -5.98 -36.89
N ILE A 170 21.83 -7.23 -36.98
CA ILE A 170 21.50 -8.28 -36.02
C ILE A 170 22.03 -7.92 -34.62
N ALA A 171 23.28 -7.45 -34.52
CA ALA A 171 23.87 -7.02 -33.26
C ALA A 171 23.10 -5.88 -32.60
N PHE A 172 22.60 -4.92 -33.40
CA PHE A 172 21.78 -3.83 -32.87
C PHE A 172 20.44 -4.33 -32.35
N LEU A 173 19.76 -5.21 -33.10
CA LEU A 173 18.48 -5.79 -32.67
C LEU A 173 18.62 -6.57 -31.36
N GLU A 174 19.64 -7.41 -31.24
CA GLU A 174 19.90 -8.17 -30.01
C GLU A 174 20.20 -7.26 -28.82
N ALA A 175 21.10 -6.28 -28.99
CA ALA A 175 21.43 -5.33 -27.93
C ALA A 175 20.21 -4.47 -27.52
N PHE A 176 19.39 -4.08 -28.49
CA PHE A 176 18.16 -3.33 -28.25
C PHE A 176 17.14 -4.16 -27.46
N LEU A 177 16.94 -5.43 -27.83
CA LEU A 177 16.03 -6.33 -27.09
C LEU A 177 16.49 -6.55 -25.66
N LEU A 178 17.78 -6.79 -25.44
CA LEU A 178 18.36 -6.95 -24.11
C LEU A 178 18.17 -5.70 -23.24
N SER A 179 18.49 -4.53 -23.80
CA SER A 179 18.34 -3.25 -23.10
C SER A 179 16.87 -2.89 -22.84
N GLY A 180 16.01 -3.09 -23.84
CA GLY A 180 14.57 -2.84 -23.72
C GLY A 180 13.90 -3.74 -22.67
N LEU A 181 14.26 -5.02 -22.64
CA LEU A 181 13.78 -5.96 -21.62
C LEU A 181 14.27 -5.57 -20.23
N ASN A 182 15.54 -5.15 -20.11
CA ASN A 182 16.10 -4.66 -18.86
C ASN A 182 15.36 -3.43 -18.34
N TYR A 183 15.12 -2.44 -19.21
CA TYR A 183 14.35 -1.24 -18.91
C TYR A 183 12.93 -1.58 -18.46
N TYR A 184 12.23 -2.46 -19.17
CA TYR A 184 10.87 -2.85 -18.85
C TYR A 184 10.77 -3.53 -17.46
N ILE A 185 11.63 -4.53 -17.20
CA ILE A 185 11.62 -5.28 -15.94
C ILE A 185 11.96 -4.36 -14.77
N GLN A 186 13.03 -3.57 -14.89
CA GLN A 186 13.47 -2.69 -13.80
C GLN A 186 12.51 -1.52 -13.59
N GLY A 187 11.93 -0.97 -14.66
CA GLY A 187 10.97 0.14 -14.60
C GLY A 187 9.72 -0.23 -13.82
N ARG A 188 9.30 -1.50 -13.87
CA ARG A 188 8.20 -2.02 -13.05
C ARG A 188 8.62 -2.33 -11.61
N LYS A 189 9.81 -2.89 -11.39
CA LYS A 189 10.25 -3.36 -10.07
C LYS A 189 10.75 -2.23 -9.15
N MET A 190 11.56 -1.30 -9.66
CA MET A 190 12.24 -0.28 -8.86
C MET A 190 11.28 0.62 -8.05
N PRO A 191 10.19 1.17 -8.63
CA PRO A 191 9.22 1.96 -7.86
C PRO A 191 8.57 1.16 -6.72
N SER A 192 8.24 -0.10 -6.98
CA SER A 192 7.66 -0.99 -5.97
C SER A 192 8.64 -1.30 -4.85
N MET A 193 9.90 -1.61 -5.19
CA MET A 193 10.96 -1.87 -4.20
C MET A 193 11.26 -0.63 -3.35
N PHE A 194 11.35 0.56 -3.98
CA PHE A 194 11.56 1.81 -3.26
C PHE A 194 10.48 2.04 -2.21
N ARG A 195 9.21 1.93 -2.61
CA ARG A 195 8.07 2.09 -1.69
C ARG A 195 8.09 1.10 -0.53
N LYS A 196 8.36 -0.18 -0.82
CA LYS A 196 8.48 -1.22 0.22
C LYS A 196 9.60 -0.89 1.21
N ASN A 197 10.75 -0.44 0.71
CA ASN A 197 11.88 -0.06 1.56
C ASN A 197 11.57 1.18 2.40
N GLN A 198 10.90 2.17 1.83
CA GLN A 198 10.44 3.35 2.56
C GLN A 198 9.45 2.98 3.67
N LEU A 199 8.44 2.15 3.37
CA LEU A 199 7.49 1.66 4.37
C LEU A 199 8.19 0.93 5.53
N ARG A 200 9.09 -0.02 5.23
CA ARG A 200 9.87 -0.73 6.26
C ARG A 200 10.73 0.22 7.11
N ALA A 201 11.32 1.24 6.51
CA ALA A 201 12.18 2.19 7.23
C ALA A 201 11.38 3.06 8.21
N ILE A 202 10.14 3.41 7.86
CA ILE A 202 9.29 4.31 8.65
C ILE A 202 8.28 3.56 9.54
N GLU A 203 8.16 2.24 9.41
CA GLU A 203 7.28 1.38 10.22
C GLU A 203 7.55 1.49 11.72
N GLN A 204 8.82 1.59 12.13
CA GLN A 204 9.22 1.75 13.54
C GLN A 204 8.73 3.04 14.21
N TYR A 205 8.17 3.99 13.44
CA TYR A 205 7.67 5.25 13.96
C TYR A 205 6.15 5.22 14.22
N VAL A 206 5.48 4.10 14.00
CA VAL A 206 4.07 3.94 14.38
C VAL A 206 3.94 3.03 15.60
N ASP A 207 2.81 3.13 16.30
CA ASP A 207 2.53 2.32 17.49
C ASP A 207 2.39 0.84 17.12
N SER A 208 2.74 -0.04 18.07
CA SER A 208 2.65 -1.50 17.91
C SER A 208 1.27 -1.98 17.47
N GLU A 209 0.20 -1.36 17.99
CA GLU A 209 -1.17 -1.71 17.68
C GLU A 209 -1.51 -1.42 16.21
N LEU A 210 -0.95 -0.34 15.64
CA LEU A 210 -1.10 -0.06 14.21
C LEU A 210 -0.24 -1.03 13.37
N GLN A 211 0.95 -1.40 13.82
CA GLN A 211 1.79 -2.37 13.12
C GLN A 211 1.10 -3.73 13.06
N ASP A 212 0.57 -4.21 14.19
CA ASP A 212 -0.14 -5.49 14.29
C ASP A 212 -1.43 -5.49 13.47
N PHE A 213 -2.19 -4.38 13.50
CA PHE A 213 -3.34 -4.20 12.64
C PHE A 213 -2.95 -4.28 11.16
N ASP A 214 -1.95 -3.51 10.74
CA ASP A 214 -1.55 -3.44 9.35
C ASP A 214 -0.95 -4.76 8.82
N ALA A 215 -0.21 -5.48 9.66
CA ALA A 215 0.38 -6.77 9.33
C ALA A 215 -0.67 -7.85 8.98
N ARG A 216 -1.90 -7.75 9.52
CA ARG A 216 -3.01 -8.66 9.18
C ARG A 216 -3.48 -8.50 7.74
N TYR A 217 -3.46 -7.27 7.24
CA TYR A 217 -4.04 -6.93 5.94
C TYR A 217 -2.99 -6.73 4.83
N VAL A 218 -1.72 -6.56 5.18
CA VAL A 218 -0.64 -6.34 4.21
C VAL A 218 0.20 -7.59 3.99
N LYS A 219 0.41 -7.96 2.74
CA LYS A 219 1.47 -8.90 2.35
C LYS A 219 2.77 -8.13 2.09
N LEU A 220 3.78 -8.28 2.96
CA LEU A 220 5.15 -7.82 2.69
C LEU A 220 5.72 -8.45 1.40
#